data_AF-A0A4R4WDU7-F1
#
_entry.id   AF-A0A4R4WDU7-F1
#
_cell.length_a   1.000
_cell.length_b   1.000
_cell.length_c   1.000
_cell.angle_alpha   90.00
_cell.angle_beta   90.00
_cell.angle_gamma   90.00
#
_symmetry.space_group_name_H-M   'P 1'
#
loop_
_entity.id
_entity.type
_entity.pdbx_description
1 polymer ?
#
loop_
_entity_poly.entity_id
_entity_poly.type
_entity_poly.pdbx_seq_one_letter_code
_entity_poly.pdbx_strand_id
1 'polypeptide(L)'
;MAWQGEVTAPAVPAPRVGDEHELLAAARTGDAQAAHRLGKLYAQHGDRAAAKHWWERAAAGGNVDSAYNLGVWHEKHGSLEEAVSWYELAASTGDAEAAANLATLLLEQRGDAAAARGWFEAAARNGSRAAARRLALLCEDSGELAAAREWHRQAAADGDVASAHDLGFLAYSAGDDEETVHWWERGARAGHAESAHCMGLYLHASRDPEGAEGYYRLAAKDEHAGASSRLGGLALSRGDLRTARAWFERAAGAGRMEDQRMAGFVCVELGDSAAASHWFGRAAAGGDPESAYNYALLLIAEFGDLAGGQHWFRQAALAGHREAAVELGGLLSVAGEHGEAREWLSGPPPPACGRHRGRSAEPELTARAELAAAATGRRGGVPLDVADLTEVLGTWDVVTRPLHDHSEVIGWLVERSGVHVSAIEHLASVRGTLLRPGSAPWPSPGELRHVLATARDLRRRLGMR
;
A
#
# COMPACT_ATOMS: atom_id res chain seq x y z
N MET A 1 -21.19 1.31 -0.37
CA MET A 1 -21.35 -0.15 -0.22
C MET A 1 -22.58 -0.40 0.63
N ALA A 2 -23.53 -1.14 0.07
CA ALA A 2 -24.70 -1.62 0.80
C ALA A 2 -24.21 -2.59 1.90
N TRP A 3 -24.77 -2.43 3.10
CA TRP A 3 -24.58 -3.37 4.21
C TRP A 3 -25.06 -4.77 3.78
N GLN A 4 -24.11 -5.68 3.55
CA GLN A 4 -24.37 -7.12 3.50
C GLN A 4 -23.79 -7.75 4.77
N GLY A 5 -24.71 -8.15 5.63
CA GLY A 5 -24.46 -8.83 6.90
C GLY A 5 -25.76 -9.45 7.38
N GLU A 6 -26.43 -10.22 6.51
CA GLU A 6 -27.57 -11.06 6.89
C GLU A 6 -27.06 -12.28 7.66
N VAL A 7 -26.86 -12.10 8.97
CA VAL A 7 -27.22 -13.17 9.89
C VAL A 7 -28.73 -13.15 9.91
N THR A 8 -29.37 -14.22 9.44
CA THR A 8 -30.82 -14.41 9.47
C THR A 8 -31.29 -14.49 10.93
N ALA A 9 -31.36 -13.35 11.59
CA ALA A 9 -32.26 -13.16 12.71
C ALA A 9 -33.67 -13.39 12.18
N PRO A 10 -34.54 -14.12 12.92
CA PRO A 10 -35.92 -14.29 12.49
C PRO A 10 -36.49 -12.90 12.20
N ALA A 11 -37.07 -12.74 11.01
CA ALA A 11 -37.74 -11.51 10.62
C ALA A 11 -38.71 -11.13 11.74
N VAL A 12 -38.37 -10.08 12.50
CA VAL A 12 -39.29 -9.52 13.48
C VAL A 12 -40.49 -9.07 12.65
N PRO A 13 -41.67 -9.69 12.79
CA PRO A 13 -42.80 -9.35 11.96
C PRO A 13 -43.08 -7.86 12.16
N ALA A 14 -43.37 -7.14 11.07
CA ALA A 14 -43.81 -5.76 11.16
C ALA A 14 -44.93 -5.68 12.22
N PRO A 15 -44.80 -4.80 13.22
CA PRO A 15 -45.77 -4.71 14.30
C PRO A 15 -47.17 -4.59 13.73
N ARG A 16 -48.11 -5.36 14.26
CA ARG A 16 -49.51 -5.23 13.87
C ARG A 16 -49.94 -3.81 14.24
N VAL A 17 -50.89 -3.22 13.51
CA VAL A 17 -51.38 -1.84 13.76
C VAL A 17 -51.80 -1.61 15.24
N GLY A 18 -52.13 -2.67 15.99
CA GLY A 18 -52.34 -2.62 17.45
C GLY A 18 -51.09 -2.31 18.28
N ASP A 19 -49.92 -2.76 17.86
CA ASP A 19 -48.65 -2.60 18.60
C ASP A 19 -48.18 -1.13 18.58
N GLU A 20 -48.41 -0.38 17.49
CA GLU A 20 -48.08 1.05 17.42
C GLU A 20 -48.96 1.88 18.35
N HIS A 21 -50.27 1.59 18.40
CA HIS A 21 -51.20 2.28 19.30
C HIS A 21 -50.87 2.06 20.78
N GLU A 22 -50.48 0.84 21.14
CA GLU A 22 -50.02 0.50 22.49
C GLU A 22 -48.68 1.19 22.83
N LEU A 23 -47.72 1.18 21.90
CA LEU A 23 -46.46 1.90 22.05
C LEU A 23 -46.67 3.41 22.22
N LEU A 24 -47.58 4.01 21.43
CA LEU A 24 -47.95 5.42 21.54
C LEU A 24 -48.55 5.76 22.92
N ALA A 25 -49.43 4.90 23.45
CA ALA A 25 -49.98 5.09 24.78
C ALA A 25 -48.90 5.06 25.86
N ALA A 26 -48.04 4.04 25.85
CA ALA A 26 -46.96 3.88 26.81
C ALA A 26 -45.92 5.02 26.74
N ALA A 27 -45.50 5.42 25.54
CA ALA A 27 -44.56 6.51 25.32
C ALA A 27 -45.13 7.88 25.75
N ARG A 28 -46.45 8.09 25.60
CA ARG A 28 -47.14 9.30 26.10
C ARG A 28 -47.14 9.35 27.62
N THR A 29 -47.24 8.21 28.29
CA THR A 29 -47.14 8.11 29.76
C THR A 29 -45.71 8.17 30.29
N GLY A 30 -44.71 8.34 29.43
CA GLY A 30 -43.31 8.54 29.83
C GLY A 30 -42.42 7.30 29.76
N ASP A 31 -42.90 6.19 29.19
CA ASP A 31 -42.07 5.00 28.97
C ASP A 31 -41.00 5.29 27.90
N ALA A 32 -39.74 5.37 28.35
CA ALA A 32 -38.59 5.67 27.51
C ALA A 32 -38.28 4.57 26.48
N GLN A 33 -38.57 3.30 26.79
CA GLN A 33 -38.35 2.18 25.87
C GLN A 33 -39.44 2.15 24.79
N ALA A 34 -40.69 2.42 25.15
CA ALA A 34 -41.76 2.58 24.18
C ALA A 34 -41.49 3.76 23.23
N ALA A 35 -41.02 4.89 23.78
CA ALA A 35 -40.62 6.05 22.98
C ALA A 35 -39.44 5.73 22.04
N HIS A 36 -38.42 4.98 22.50
CA HIS A 36 -37.32 4.54 21.64
C HIS A 36 -37.80 3.70 20.45
N ARG A 37 -38.68 2.73 20.71
CA ARG A 37 -39.24 1.84 19.68
C ARG A 37 -40.07 2.62 18.65
N LEU A 38 -40.86 3.60 19.09
CA LEU A 38 -41.57 4.50 18.17
C LEU A 38 -40.60 5.31 17.31
N GLY A 39 -39.52 5.84 17.91
CA GLY A 39 -38.50 6.56 17.16
C GLY A 39 -37.90 5.71 16.03
N LYS A 40 -37.57 4.44 16.32
CA LYS A 40 -37.12 3.47 15.31
C LYS A 40 -38.17 3.20 14.23
N LEU A 41 -39.43 3.01 14.62
CA LEU A 41 -40.54 2.76 13.69
C LEU A 41 -40.73 3.92 12.70
N TYR A 42 -40.81 5.16 13.21
CA TYR A 42 -40.96 6.34 12.36
C TYR A 42 -39.74 6.58 11.47
N ALA A 43 -38.53 6.28 11.96
CA ALA A 43 -37.33 6.34 11.13
C ALA A 43 -37.38 5.35 9.95
N GLN A 44 -37.87 4.13 10.18
CA GLN A 44 -38.06 3.12 9.13
C GLN A 44 -39.11 3.55 8.09
N HIS A 45 -40.16 4.24 8.52
CA HIS A 45 -41.18 4.82 7.63
C HIS A 45 -40.73 6.13 6.95
N GLY A 46 -39.53 6.62 7.25
CA GLY A 46 -38.98 7.85 6.66
C GLY A 46 -39.46 9.15 7.31
N ASP A 47 -40.28 9.08 8.37
CA ASP A 47 -40.68 10.27 9.13
C ASP A 47 -39.60 10.63 10.16
N ARG A 48 -38.62 11.39 9.68
CA ARG A 48 -37.45 11.81 10.47
C ARG A 48 -37.81 12.77 11.61
N ALA A 49 -38.84 13.58 11.45
CA ALA A 49 -39.25 14.54 12.46
C ALA A 49 -39.92 13.82 13.64
N ALA A 50 -40.83 12.89 13.35
CA ALA A 50 -41.43 12.04 14.37
C ALA A 50 -40.38 11.16 15.05
N ALA A 51 -39.44 10.58 14.28
CA ALA A 51 -38.35 9.79 14.85
C ALA A 51 -37.52 10.58 15.86
N LYS A 52 -37.05 11.78 15.48
CA LYS A 52 -36.30 12.68 16.37
C LYS A 52 -37.10 13.02 17.62
N HIS A 53 -38.36 13.40 17.47
CA HIS A 53 -39.23 13.74 18.59
C HIS A 53 -39.33 12.61 19.63
N TRP A 54 -39.54 11.38 19.16
CA TRP A 54 -39.66 10.24 20.05
C TRP A 54 -38.33 9.82 20.68
N TRP A 55 -37.23 9.94 19.94
CA TRP A 55 -35.90 9.73 20.51
C TRP A 55 -35.53 10.80 21.55
N GLU A 56 -35.88 12.08 21.37
CA GLU A 56 -35.67 13.13 22.39
C GLU A 56 -36.41 12.80 23.69
N ARG A 57 -37.67 12.38 23.58
CA ARG A 57 -38.45 11.95 24.75
C ARG A 57 -37.85 10.72 25.43
N ALA A 58 -37.40 9.75 24.66
CA ALA A 58 -36.75 8.55 25.18
C ALA A 58 -35.42 8.88 25.88
N ALA A 59 -34.58 9.71 25.27
CA ALA A 59 -33.30 10.14 25.82
C ALA A 59 -33.49 10.96 27.10
N ALA A 60 -34.48 11.86 27.15
CA ALA A 60 -34.86 12.57 28.37
C ALA A 60 -35.33 11.62 29.50
N GLY A 61 -35.89 10.46 29.13
CA GLY A 61 -36.21 9.36 30.04
C GLY A 61 -35.04 8.42 30.36
N GLY A 62 -33.80 8.77 29.97
CA GLY A 62 -32.59 7.99 30.25
C GLY A 62 -32.29 6.85 29.27
N ASN A 63 -32.97 6.80 28.11
CA ASN A 63 -32.69 5.78 27.10
C ASN A 63 -31.42 6.12 26.28
N VAL A 64 -30.35 5.36 26.53
CA VAL A 64 -29.02 5.52 25.91
C VAL A 64 -29.06 5.33 24.39
N ASP A 65 -29.74 4.28 23.90
CA ASP A 65 -29.85 4.00 22.46
C ASP A 65 -30.49 5.17 21.68
N SER A 66 -31.39 5.92 22.32
CA SER A 66 -32.02 7.10 21.72
C SER A 66 -31.09 8.30 21.74
N ALA A 67 -30.28 8.48 22.79
CA ALA A 67 -29.22 9.48 22.80
C ALA A 67 -28.19 9.21 21.68
N TYR A 68 -27.78 7.95 21.49
CA TYR A 68 -26.94 7.53 20.37
C TYR A 68 -27.58 7.87 19.01
N ASN A 69 -28.85 7.48 18.81
CA ASN A 69 -29.56 7.76 17.55
C ASN A 69 -29.72 9.26 17.28
N LEU A 70 -29.87 10.09 18.32
CA LEU A 70 -29.88 11.54 18.18
C LEU A 70 -28.50 12.07 17.77
N GLY A 71 -27.41 11.52 18.31
CA GLY A 71 -26.05 11.83 17.86
C GLY A 71 -25.90 11.59 16.35
N VAL A 72 -26.29 10.40 15.87
CA VAL A 72 -26.28 10.04 14.44
C VAL A 72 -27.19 10.97 13.61
N TRP A 73 -28.35 11.34 14.16
CA TRP A 73 -29.28 12.23 13.47
C TRP A 73 -28.67 13.62 13.28
N HIS A 74 -28.10 14.18 14.35
CA HIS A 74 -27.50 15.53 14.35
C HIS A 74 -26.20 15.57 13.54
N GLU A 75 -25.42 14.50 13.49
CA GLU A 75 -24.24 14.41 12.61
C GLU A 75 -24.62 14.59 11.13
N LYS A 76 -25.80 14.09 10.73
CA LYS A 76 -26.27 14.14 9.34
C LYS A 76 -27.12 15.37 9.01
N HIS A 77 -27.81 15.96 9.99
CA HIS A 77 -28.86 16.96 9.74
C HIS A 77 -28.82 18.16 10.69
N GLY A 78 -28.07 18.08 11.78
CA GLY A 78 -27.99 19.10 12.82
C GLY A 78 -26.63 19.78 12.85
N SER A 79 -26.29 20.38 14.01
CA SER A 79 -24.95 20.90 14.23
C SER A 79 -23.99 19.85 14.78
N LEU A 80 -22.70 20.09 14.56
CA LEU A 80 -21.62 19.31 15.15
C LEU A 80 -21.72 19.29 16.69
N GLU A 81 -22.07 20.43 17.30
CA GLU A 81 -22.18 20.59 18.74
C GLU A 81 -23.32 19.73 19.33
N GLU A 82 -24.45 19.64 18.63
CA GLU A 82 -25.55 18.78 19.05
C GLU A 82 -25.20 17.30 18.89
N ALA A 83 -24.52 16.93 17.80
CA ALA A 83 -24.05 15.56 17.62
C ALA A 83 -23.08 15.14 18.74
N VAL A 84 -22.11 16.01 19.05
CA VAL A 84 -21.15 15.81 20.15
C VAL A 84 -21.88 15.65 21.48
N SER A 85 -22.82 16.53 21.82
CA SER A 85 -23.50 16.46 23.13
C SER A 85 -24.35 15.20 23.30
N TRP A 86 -25.04 14.76 22.25
CA TRP A 86 -25.82 13.52 22.27
C TRP A 86 -24.94 12.26 22.33
N TYR A 87 -23.84 12.24 21.57
CA TYR A 87 -22.89 11.13 21.68
C TYR A 87 -22.18 11.11 23.03
N GLU A 88 -21.79 12.26 23.60
CA GLU A 88 -21.22 12.35 24.95
C GLU A 88 -22.17 11.79 26.00
N LEU A 89 -23.47 12.13 25.90
CA LEU A 89 -24.48 11.59 26.79
C LEU A 89 -24.52 10.06 26.73
N ALA A 90 -24.59 9.47 25.54
CA ALA A 90 -24.59 8.02 25.37
C ALA A 90 -23.27 7.37 25.83
N ALA A 91 -22.14 7.93 25.41
CA ALA A 91 -20.80 7.45 25.73
C ALA A 91 -20.51 7.47 27.24
N SER A 92 -21.00 8.48 27.97
CA SER A 92 -20.84 8.61 29.42
C SER A 92 -21.47 7.45 30.22
N THR A 93 -22.40 6.71 29.60
CA THR A 93 -23.04 5.53 30.21
C THR A 93 -22.33 4.20 29.90
N GLY A 94 -21.20 4.26 29.17
CA GLY A 94 -20.41 3.10 28.77
C GLY A 94 -20.74 2.57 27.38
N ASP A 95 -21.58 3.26 26.60
CA ASP A 95 -21.86 2.88 25.21
C ASP A 95 -20.58 3.05 24.35
N ALA A 96 -20.02 1.91 23.94
CA ALA A 96 -18.76 1.85 23.23
C ALA A 96 -18.86 2.36 21.78
N GLU A 97 -20.05 2.26 21.16
CA GLU A 97 -20.27 2.72 19.79
C GLU A 97 -20.43 4.24 19.76
N ALA A 98 -21.18 4.82 20.71
CA ALA A 98 -21.28 6.25 20.92
C ALA A 98 -19.91 6.88 21.22
N ALA A 99 -19.13 6.26 22.12
CA ALA A 99 -17.79 6.73 22.44
C ALA A 99 -16.85 6.69 21.23
N ALA A 100 -16.92 5.63 20.40
CA ALA A 100 -16.12 5.53 19.18
C ALA A 100 -16.53 6.58 18.13
N ASN A 101 -17.83 6.79 17.91
CA ASN A 101 -18.34 7.78 16.97
C ASN A 101 -18.00 9.20 17.42
N LEU A 102 -18.14 9.50 18.71
CA LEU A 102 -17.71 10.77 19.30
C LEU A 102 -16.22 11.02 19.06
N ALA A 103 -15.39 10.02 19.33
CA ALA A 103 -13.95 10.12 19.13
C ALA A 103 -13.60 10.41 17.67
N THR A 104 -14.21 9.70 16.72
CA THR A 104 -14.05 9.94 15.29
C THR A 104 -14.50 11.35 14.91
N LEU A 105 -15.65 11.80 15.41
CA LEU A 105 -16.20 13.13 15.12
C LEU A 105 -15.26 14.25 15.62
N LEU A 106 -14.73 14.11 16.85
CA LEU A 106 -13.77 15.06 17.43
C LEU A 106 -12.45 15.09 16.64
N LEU A 107 -11.96 13.92 16.21
CA LEU A 107 -10.73 13.83 15.44
C LEU A 107 -10.90 14.45 14.04
N GLU A 108 -11.93 14.06 13.29
CA GLU A 108 -12.08 14.42 11.88
C GLU A 108 -12.62 15.84 11.70
N GLN A 109 -13.51 16.32 12.57
CA GLN A 109 -14.15 17.63 12.42
C GLN A 109 -13.48 18.74 13.24
N ARG A 110 -12.78 18.40 14.33
CA ARG A 110 -12.11 19.40 15.19
C ARG A 110 -10.59 19.25 15.25
N GLY A 111 -10.03 18.15 14.75
CA GLY A 111 -8.60 17.86 14.89
C GLY A 111 -8.18 17.61 16.34
N ASP A 112 -9.12 17.34 17.25
CA ASP A 112 -8.84 17.18 18.67
C ASP A 112 -8.44 15.73 18.99
N ALA A 113 -7.18 15.40 18.66
CA ALA A 113 -6.63 14.07 18.87
C ALA A 113 -6.58 13.69 20.36
N ALA A 114 -6.42 14.65 21.26
CA ALA A 114 -6.34 14.38 22.70
C ALA A 114 -7.71 13.95 23.26
N ALA A 115 -8.77 14.68 22.93
CA ALA A 115 -10.12 14.31 23.33
C ALA A 115 -10.56 13.00 22.65
N ALA A 116 -10.28 12.83 21.36
CA ALA A 116 -10.59 11.61 20.62
C ALA A 116 -9.91 10.38 21.25
N ARG A 117 -8.63 10.50 21.65
CA ARG A 117 -7.89 9.41 22.30
C ARG A 117 -8.60 8.90 23.55
N GLY A 118 -9.05 9.79 24.44
CA GLY A 118 -9.74 9.40 25.67
C GLY A 118 -11.04 8.62 25.40
N TRP A 119 -11.81 9.07 24.41
CA TRP A 119 -13.06 8.40 24.02
C TRP A 119 -12.82 7.07 23.28
N PHE A 120 -11.82 6.98 22.40
CA PHE A 120 -11.43 5.70 21.81
C PHE A 120 -10.96 4.70 22.87
N GLU A 121 -10.23 5.15 23.88
CA GLU A 121 -9.80 4.29 24.99
C GLU A 121 -10.97 3.79 25.82
N ALA A 122 -11.94 4.64 26.15
CA ALA A 122 -13.16 4.23 26.82
C ALA A 122 -13.93 3.18 25.99
N ALA A 123 -14.11 3.43 24.69
CA ALA A 123 -14.76 2.50 23.78
C ALA A 123 -14.02 1.16 23.67
N ALA A 124 -12.69 1.19 23.54
CA ALA A 124 -11.85 -0.01 23.43
C ALA A 124 -11.92 -0.87 24.69
N ARG A 125 -11.87 -0.26 25.88
CA ARG A 125 -12.03 -0.98 27.16
C ARG A 125 -13.42 -1.60 27.31
N ASN A 126 -14.44 -1.01 26.69
CA ASN A 126 -15.80 -1.56 26.63
C ASN A 126 -16.00 -2.54 25.44
N GLY A 127 -14.92 -3.04 24.83
CA GLY A 127 -14.97 -4.10 23.82
C GLY A 127 -15.12 -3.63 22.38
N SER A 128 -15.03 -2.32 22.10
CA SER A 128 -15.03 -1.84 20.71
C SER A 128 -13.69 -2.10 20.04
N ARG A 129 -13.64 -3.19 19.26
CA ARG A 129 -12.50 -3.56 18.42
C ARG A 129 -12.08 -2.45 17.44
N ALA A 130 -13.04 -1.76 16.84
CA ALA A 130 -12.77 -0.67 15.92
C ALA A 130 -12.11 0.53 16.64
N ALA A 131 -12.55 0.83 17.87
CA ALA A 131 -11.93 1.86 18.69
C ALA A 131 -10.52 1.47 19.15
N ALA A 132 -10.29 0.21 19.54
CA ALA A 132 -8.96 -0.29 19.87
C ALA A 132 -7.99 -0.12 18.69
N ARG A 133 -8.43 -0.46 17.46
CA ARG A 133 -7.64 -0.19 16.25
C ARG A 133 -7.35 1.30 16.05
N ARG A 134 -8.38 2.16 16.11
CA ARG A 134 -8.22 3.62 15.94
C ARG A 134 -7.27 4.23 16.98
N LEU A 135 -7.37 3.78 18.23
CA LEU A 135 -6.48 4.19 19.31
C LEU A 135 -5.04 3.73 19.05
N ALA A 136 -4.85 2.49 18.60
CA ALA A 136 -3.54 2.00 18.22
C ALA A 136 -2.91 2.85 17.09
N LEU A 137 -3.71 3.26 16.10
CA LEU A 137 -3.25 4.15 15.04
C LEU A 137 -2.77 5.50 15.59
N LEU A 138 -3.57 6.15 16.44
CA LEU A 138 -3.20 7.40 17.11
C LEU A 138 -1.92 7.27 17.95
N CYS A 139 -1.74 6.16 18.65
CA CYS A 139 -0.54 5.91 19.45
C CYS A 139 0.71 5.78 18.58
N GLU A 140 0.64 5.24 17.36
CA GLU A 140 1.83 5.20 16.50
C GLU A 140 2.14 6.55 15.87
N ASP A 141 1.11 7.32 15.50
CA ASP A 141 1.29 8.67 14.97
C ASP A 141 1.94 9.59 16.03
N SER A 142 1.71 9.34 17.32
CA SER A 142 2.39 10.01 18.44
C SER A 142 3.74 9.38 18.83
N GLY A 143 4.16 8.28 18.18
CA GLY A 143 5.41 7.56 18.47
C GLY A 143 5.36 6.66 19.72
N GLU A 144 4.20 6.47 20.34
CA GLU A 144 3.97 5.59 21.49
C GLU A 144 3.80 4.12 21.06
N LEU A 145 4.83 3.57 20.42
CA LEU A 145 4.79 2.24 19.78
C LEU A 145 4.44 1.09 20.73
N ALA A 146 4.80 1.20 22.02
CA ALA A 146 4.44 0.18 23.01
C ALA A 146 2.92 0.12 23.25
N ALA A 147 2.28 1.28 23.45
CA ALA A 147 0.84 1.38 23.62
C ALA A 147 0.11 0.98 22.33
N ALA A 148 0.62 1.39 21.17
CA ALA A 148 0.08 0.96 19.89
C ALA A 148 0.07 -0.56 19.71
N ARG A 149 1.17 -1.24 20.06
CA ARG A 149 1.25 -2.70 20.03
C ARG A 149 0.20 -3.33 20.93
N GLU A 150 0.02 -2.84 22.14
CA GLU A 150 -0.99 -3.36 23.07
C GLU A 150 -2.41 -3.25 22.49
N TRP A 151 -2.79 -2.08 22.02
CA TRP A 151 -4.13 -1.85 21.45
C TRP A 151 -4.37 -2.61 20.15
N HIS A 152 -3.37 -2.69 19.26
CA HIS A 152 -3.48 -3.54 18.09
C HIS A 152 -3.58 -5.03 18.47
N ARG A 153 -2.83 -5.51 19.48
CA ARG A 153 -2.93 -6.91 19.95
C ARG A 153 -4.32 -7.22 20.47
N GLN A 154 -4.92 -6.31 21.23
CA GLN A 154 -6.31 -6.45 21.67
C GLN A 154 -7.27 -6.52 20.48
N ALA A 155 -7.19 -5.56 19.55
CA ALA A 155 -8.05 -5.56 18.36
C ALA A 155 -7.89 -6.84 17.52
N ALA A 156 -6.65 -7.31 17.32
CA ALA A 156 -6.33 -8.52 16.57
C ALA A 156 -6.78 -9.81 17.27
N ALA A 157 -6.75 -9.84 18.61
CA ALA A 157 -7.31 -10.93 19.40
C ALA A 157 -8.83 -11.04 19.19
N ASP A 158 -9.52 -9.91 19.08
CA ASP A 158 -10.96 -9.80 18.75
C ASP A 158 -11.26 -9.96 17.24
N GLY A 159 -10.28 -10.41 16.45
CA GLY A 159 -10.43 -10.74 15.04
C GLY A 159 -10.27 -9.56 14.06
N ASP A 160 -9.69 -8.44 14.50
CA ASP A 160 -9.35 -7.34 13.60
C ASP A 160 -8.12 -7.69 12.76
N VAL A 161 -8.38 -8.13 11.55
CA VAL A 161 -7.35 -8.63 10.64
C VAL A 161 -6.37 -7.53 10.22
N ALA A 162 -6.85 -6.30 10.07
CA ALA A 162 -6.01 -5.16 9.75
C ALA A 162 -5.04 -4.83 10.91
N SER A 163 -5.43 -5.05 12.16
CA SER A 163 -4.54 -4.86 13.32
C SER A 163 -3.50 -5.97 13.40
N ALA A 164 -3.83 -7.20 13.00
CA ALA A 164 -2.82 -8.25 12.82
C ALA A 164 -1.80 -7.83 11.74
N HIS A 165 -2.25 -7.31 10.59
CA HIS A 165 -1.35 -6.74 9.59
C HIS A 165 -0.44 -5.65 10.17
N ASP A 166 -1.02 -4.75 10.97
CA ASP A 166 -0.28 -3.64 11.55
C ASP A 166 0.74 -4.06 12.62
N LEU A 167 0.44 -5.11 13.39
CA LEU A 167 1.40 -5.71 14.32
C LEU A 167 2.57 -6.34 13.58
N GLY A 168 2.34 -7.00 12.44
CA GLY A 168 3.41 -7.55 11.62
C GLY A 168 4.42 -6.48 11.20
N PHE A 169 3.95 -5.29 10.80
CA PHE A 169 4.84 -4.16 10.49
C PHE A 169 5.53 -3.55 11.72
N LEU A 170 4.86 -3.48 12.86
CA LEU A 170 5.44 -3.00 14.11
C LEU A 170 6.54 -3.93 14.63
N ALA A 171 6.36 -5.24 14.46
CA ALA A 171 7.34 -6.27 14.77
C ALA A 171 8.49 -6.23 13.77
N TYR A 172 8.18 -6.15 12.47
CA TYR A 172 9.18 -6.06 11.40
C TYR A 172 10.08 -4.85 11.63
N SER A 173 9.51 -3.67 11.89
CA SER A 173 10.30 -2.46 12.14
C SER A 173 11.13 -2.52 13.43
N ALA A 174 10.77 -3.39 14.37
CA ALA A 174 11.57 -3.67 15.58
C ALA A 174 12.63 -4.76 15.39
N GLY A 175 12.63 -5.47 14.26
CA GLY A 175 13.49 -6.63 14.07
C GLY A 175 13.04 -7.85 14.86
N ASP A 176 11.75 -7.94 15.24
CA ASP A 176 11.17 -9.11 15.88
C ASP A 176 10.62 -10.06 14.81
N ASP A 177 11.47 -10.98 14.35
CA ASP A 177 11.15 -11.93 13.27
C ASP A 177 10.01 -12.90 13.66
N GLU A 178 9.99 -13.37 14.91
CA GLU A 178 8.97 -14.30 15.40
C GLU A 178 7.59 -13.63 15.41
N GLU A 179 7.49 -12.42 15.96
CA GLU A 179 6.24 -11.67 16.02
C GLU A 179 5.80 -11.20 14.61
N THR A 180 6.75 -10.87 13.72
CA THR A 180 6.48 -10.52 12.31
C THR A 180 5.78 -11.66 11.59
N VAL A 181 6.37 -12.86 11.63
CA VAL A 181 5.80 -14.07 11.02
C VAL A 181 4.45 -14.37 11.66
N HIS A 182 4.36 -14.40 12.98
CA HIS A 182 3.12 -14.73 13.69
C HIS A 182 1.92 -13.90 13.23
N TRP A 183 2.07 -12.57 13.18
CA TRP A 183 0.95 -11.69 12.89
C TRP A 183 0.61 -11.61 11.40
N TRP A 184 1.61 -11.59 10.51
CA TRP A 184 1.32 -11.62 9.08
C TRP A 184 0.74 -12.97 8.64
N GLU A 185 1.18 -14.10 9.21
CA GLU A 185 0.54 -15.39 8.97
C GLU A 185 -0.90 -15.42 9.46
N ARG A 186 -1.18 -14.90 10.67
CA ARG A 186 -2.55 -14.80 11.19
C ARG A 186 -3.43 -13.96 10.27
N GLY A 187 -2.94 -12.80 9.82
CA GLY A 187 -3.66 -11.92 8.90
C GLY A 187 -3.91 -12.59 7.55
N ALA A 188 -2.89 -13.24 6.98
CA ALA A 188 -2.97 -13.95 5.72
C ALA A 188 -4.01 -15.10 5.79
N ARG A 189 -3.96 -15.94 6.82
CA ARG A 189 -4.93 -17.04 7.03
C ARG A 189 -6.36 -16.55 7.23
N ALA A 190 -6.52 -15.34 7.75
CA ALA A 190 -7.82 -14.67 7.87
C ALA A 190 -8.30 -13.97 6.59
N GLY A 191 -7.56 -14.09 5.48
CA GLY A 191 -7.94 -13.54 4.17
C GLY A 191 -7.45 -12.11 3.90
N HIS A 192 -6.45 -11.61 4.63
CA HIS A 192 -5.85 -10.31 4.34
C HIS A 192 -4.82 -10.41 3.23
N ALA A 193 -5.16 -9.93 2.03
CA ALA A 193 -4.30 -9.98 0.87
C ALA A 193 -2.94 -9.28 1.09
N GLU A 194 -2.92 -8.10 1.71
CA GLU A 194 -1.69 -7.36 2.01
C GLU A 194 -0.79 -8.12 3.01
N SER A 195 -1.37 -8.75 4.05
CA SER A 195 -0.57 -9.55 5.00
C SER A 195 0.04 -10.77 4.31
N ALA A 196 -0.73 -11.42 3.44
CA ALA A 196 -0.23 -12.53 2.64
C ALA A 196 0.89 -12.05 1.69
N HIS A 197 0.73 -10.88 1.06
CA HIS A 197 1.78 -10.31 0.22
C HIS A 197 3.06 -9.99 1.01
N CYS A 198 2.95 -9.30 2.15
CA CYS A 198 4.08 -8.99 3.01
C CYS A 198 4.77 -10.26 3.55
N MET A 199 4.01 -11.28 3.94
CA MET A 199 4.57 -12.57 4.35
C MET A 199 5.36 -13.23 3.19
N GLY A 200 4.81 -13.18 1.98
CA GLY A 200 5.50 -13.66 0.79
C GLY A 200 6.81 -12.90 0.53
N LEU A 201 6.80 -11.56 0.63
CA LEU A 201 8.00 -10.74 0.49
C LEU A 201 9.03 -11.07 1.59
N TYR A 202 8.58 -11.29 2.82
CA TYR A 202 9.45 -11.60 3.95
C TYR A 202 10.17 -12.94 3.76
N LEU A 203 9.45 -14.00 3.39
CA LEU A 203 10.04 -15.30 3.08
C LEU A 203 10.99 -15.21 1.87
N HIS A 204 10.59 -14.49 0.83
CA HIS A 204 11.42 -14.29 -0.34
C HIS A 204 12.73 -13.55 0.00
N ALA A 205 12.66 -12.47 0.77
CA ALA A 205 13.84 -11.75 1.27
C ALA A 205 14.73 -12.59 2.19
N SER A 206 14.16 -13.64 2.80
CA SER A 206 14.85 -14.63 3.64
C SER A 206 15.32 -15.86 2.85
N ARG A 207 15.31 -15.81 1.52
CA ARG A 207 15.75 -16.90 0.61
C ARG A 207 14.87 -18.16 0.68
N ASP A 208 13.59 -18.00 0.99
CA ASP A 208 12.56 -19.05 0.89
C ASP A 208 11.51 -18.70 -0.18
N PRO A 209 11.85 -18.79 -1.48
CA PRO A 209 10.91 -18.50 -2.56
C PRO A 209 9.78 -19.53 -2.68
N GLU A 210 9.98 -20.77 -2.19
CA GLU A 210 8.96 -21.82 -2.21
C GLU A 210 7.86 -21.54 -1.20
N GLY A 211 8.22 -21.21 0.05
CA GLY A 211 7.28 -20.76 1.07
C GLY A 211 6.57 -19.46 0.65
N ALA A 212 7.30 -18.53 0.04
CA ALA A 212 6.74 -17.26 -0.45
C ALA A 212 5.63 -17.46 -1.48
N GLU A 213 5.77 -18.43 -2.39
CA GLU A 213 4.82 -18.69 -3.48
C GLU A 213 3.41 -19.02 -2.97
N GLY A 214 3.31 -19.77 -1.86
CA GLY A 214 2.04 -20.09 -1.23
C GLY A 214 1.28 -18.84 -0.76
N TYR A 215 2.00 -17.92 -0.11
CA TYR A 215 1.45 -16.66 0.36
C TYR A 215 1.12 -15.69 -0.78
N TYR A 216 1.95 -15.62 -1.82
CA TYR A 216 1.60 -14.83 -3.01
C TYR A 216 0.34 -15.35 -3.71
N ARG A 217 0.16 -16.68 -3.80
CA ARG A 217 -1.09 -17.25 -4.33
C ARG A 217 -2.29 -16.89 -3.48
N LEU A 218 -2.14 -16.86 -2.15
CA LEU A 218 -3.20 -16.46 -1.23
C LEU A 218 -3.59 -15.00 -1.47
N ALA A 219 -2.63 -14.08 -1.54
CA ALA A 219 -2.88 -12.67 -1.85
C ALA A 219 -3.49 -12.48 -3.25
N ALA A 220 -3.01 -13.22 -4.25
CA ALA A 220 -3.48 -13.10 -5.62
C ALA A 220 -4.92 -13.57 -5.83
N LYS A 221 -5.50 -14.37 -4.91
CA LYS A 221 -6.94 -14.73 -4.94
C LYS A 221 -7.82 -13.48 -4.89
N ASP A 222 -7.43 -12.50 -4.09
CA ASP A 222 -8.13 -11.21 -3.94
C ASP A 222 -7.56 -10.13 -4.89
N GLU A 223 -7.06 -10.56 -6.05
CA GLU A 223 -6.58 -9.68 -7.14
C GLU A 223 -5.41 -8.75 -6.77
N HIS A 224 -4.64 -9.10 -5.75
CA HIS A 224 -3.45 -8.33 -5.37
C HIS A 224 -2.40 -8.32 -6.50
N ALA A 225 -2.19 -7.14 -7.10
CA ALA A 225 -1.30 -6.96 -8.25
C ALA A 225 0.16 -7.28 -7.92
N GLY A 226 0.67 -6.74 -6.79
CA GLY A 226 2.02 -7.02 -6.26
C GLY A 226 2.35 -8.51 -6.21
N ALA A 227 1.52 -9.29 -5.51
CA ALA A 227 1.66 -10.74 -5.43
C ALA A 227 1.59 -11.44 -6.80
N SER A 228 0.69 -11.00 -7.69
CA SER A 228 0.62 -11.54 -9.06
C SER A 228 1.94 -11.32 -9.82
N SER A 229 2.56 -10.14 -9.73
CA SER A 229 3.88 -9.91 -10.35
C SER A 229 4.98 -10.76 -9.75
N ARG A 230 4.95 -10.99 -8.43
CA ARG A 230 5.92 -11.89 -7.78
C ARG A 230 5.77 -13.32 -8.28
N LEU A 231 4.54 -13.82 -8.47
CA LEU A 231 4.28 -15.12 -9.08
C LEU A 231 4.75 -15.18 -10.54
N GLY A 232 4.55 -14.11 -11.31
CA GLY A 232 5.08 -13.99 -12.67
C GLY A 232 6.60 -14.08 -12.71
N GLY A 233 7.30 -13.39 -11.81
CA GLY A 233 8.75 -13.44 -11.66
C GLY A 233 9.27 -14.82 -11.26
N LEU A 234 8.59 -15.51 -10.34
CA LEU A 234 8.91 -16.89 -9.95
C LEU A 234 8.70 -17.89 -11.11
N ALA A 235 7.67 -17.68 -11.94
CA ALA A 235 7.47 -18.49 -13.13
C ALA A 235 8.56 -18.25 -14.19
N LEU A 236 8.95 -16.99 -14.40
CA LEU A 236 10.06 -16.62 -15.29
C LEU A 236 11.38 -17.26 -14.86
N SER A 237 11.71 -17.25 -13.56
CA SER A 237 12.97 -17.85 -13.09
C SER A 237 13.02 -19.37 -13.30
N ARG A 238 11.85 -20.01 -13.42
CA ARG A 238 11.70 -21.43 -13.77
C ARG A 238 11.63 -21.69 -15.29
N GLY A 239 11.62 -20.64 -16.10
CA GLY A 239 11.43 -20.73 -17.55
C GLY A 239 9.99 -21.04 -17.98
N ASP A 240 9.00 -20.96 -17.09
CA ASP A 240 7.59 -21.20 -17.42
C ASP A 240 6.94 -19.91 -17.92
N LEU A 241 7.18 -19.61 -19.20
CA LEU A 241 6.67 -18.41 -19.87
C LEU A 241 5.14 -18.35 -19.89
N ARG A 242 4.43 -19.48 -19.94
CA ARG A 242 2.97 -19.51 -20.01
C ARG A 242 2.35 -19.10 -18.67
N THR A 243 2.85 -19.67 -17.58
CA THR A 243 2.42 -19.28 -16.24
C THR A 243 2.84 -17.85 -15.92
N ALA A 244 4.05 -17.45 -16.35
CA ALA A 244 4.51 -16.07 -16.21
C ALA A 244 3.56 -15.08 -16.91
N ARG A 245 3.16 -15.36 -18.15
CA ARG A 245 2.20 -14.54 -18.90
C ARG A 245 0.90 -14.37 -18.12
N ALA A 246 0.29 -15.47 -17.68
CA ALA A 246 -0.99 -15.41 -16.97
C ALA A 246 -0.92 -14.50 -15.72
N TRP A 247 0.17 -14.59 -14.96
CA TRP A 247 0.36 -13.76 -13.77
C TRP A 247 0.67 -12.30 -14.08
N PHE A 248 1.54 -12.03 -15.06
CA PHE A 248 1.85 -10.65 -15.45
C PHE A 248 0.66 -9.96 -16.09
N GLU A 249 -0.14 -10.64 -16.92
CA GLU A 249 -1.36 -10.06 -17.49
C GLU A 249 -2.40 -9.73 -16.41
N ARG A 250 -2.54 -10.58 -15.38
CA ARG A 250 -3.38 -10.30 -14.21
C ARG A 250 -2.89 -9.07 -13.46
N ALA A 251 -1.58 -8.96 -13.21
CA ALA A 251 -1.00 -7.81 -12.52
C ALA A 251 -1.09 -6.52 -13.36
N ALA A 252 -0.84 -6.61 -14.65
CA ALA A 252 -0.90 -5.50 -15.62
C ALA A 252 -2.32 -4.93 -15.77
N GLY A 253 -3.34 -5.75 -15.54
CA GLY A 253 -4.75 -5.33 -15.46
C GLY A 253 -4.99 -4.21 -14.44
N ALA A 254 -4.23 -4.17 -13.35
CA ALA A 254 -4.31 -3.12 -12.32
C ALA A 254 -3.69 -1.77 -12.75
N GLY A 255 -3.10 -1.68 -13.96
CA GLY A 255 -2.58 -0.42 -14.50
C GLY A 255 -1.11 -0.14 -14.17
N ARG A 256 -0.39 -1.04 -13.50
CA ARG A 256 1.02 -0.83 -13.16
C ARG A 256 1.91 -1.00 -14.39
N MET A 257 2.69 0.04 -14.70
CA MET A 257 3.50 0.15 -15.91
C MET A 257 4.58 -0.95 -16.02
N GLU A 258 5.24 -1.27 -14.90
CA GLU A 258 6.25 -2.33 -14.85
C GLU A 258 5.67 -3.71 -15.17
N ASP A 259 4.45 -3.99 -14.72
CA ASP A 259 3.78 -5.27 -15.00
C ASP A 259 3.32 -5.36 -16.44
N GLN A 260 2.80 -4.27 -17.01
CA GLN A 260 2.46 -4.18 -18.42
C GLN A 260 3.71 -4.40 -19.29
N ARG A 261 4.82 -3.73 -18.94
CA ARG A 261 6.11 -3.95 -19.62
C ARG A 261 6.55 -5.41 -19.55
N MET A 262 6.45 -6.04 -18.37
CA MET A 262 6.86 -7.44 -18.21
C MET A 262 5.93 -8.41 -18.95
N ALA A 263 4.62 -8.17 -18.95
CA ALA A 263 3.66 -8.91 -19.78
C ALA A 263 4.01 -8.80 -21.27
N GLY A 264 4.37 -7.60 -21.74
CA GLY A 264 4.85 -7.37 -23.10
C GLY A 264 6.06 -8.22 -23.45
N PHE A 265 7.10 -8.21 -22.62
CA PHE A 265 8.30 -9.04 -22.82
C PHE A 265 7.98 -10.54 -22.87
N VAL A 266 7.17 -11.04 -21.93
CA VAL A 266 6.79 -12.47 -21.93
C VAL A 266 6.00 -12.84 -23.19
N CYS A 267 5.15 -11.94 -23.70
CA CYS A 267 4.40 -12.18 -24.93
C CYS A 267 5.33 -12.23 -26.16
N VAL A 268 6.37 -11.39 -26.23
CA VAL A 268 7.38 -11.46 -27.29
C VAL A 268 8.11 -12.81 -27.27
N GLU A 269 8.57 -13.25 -26.10
CA GLU A 269 9.26 -14.55 -25.95
C GLU A 269 8.36 -15.74 -26.33
N LEU A 270 7.04 -15.59 -26.18
CA LEU A 270 6.05 -16.58 -26.61
C LEU A 270 5.67 -16.47 -28.10
N GLY A 271 6.16 -15.46 -28.82
CA GLY A 271 5.81 -15.19 -30.21
C GLY A 271 4.41 -14.62 -30.43
N ASP A 272 3.79 -14.02 -29.41
CA ASP A 272 2.49 -13.37 -29.50
C ASP A 272 2.65 -11.84 -29.66
N SER A 273 2.99 -11.41 -30.88
CA SER A 273 3.20 -10.00 -31.23
C SER A 273 1.96 -9.14 -30.98
N ALA A 274 0.75 -9.69 -31.09
CA ALA A 274 -0.48 -8.95 -30.85
C ALA A 274 -0.68 -8.62 -29.36
N ALA A 275 -0.49 -9.61 -28.47
CA ALA A 275 -0.54 -9.38 -27.04
C ALA A 275 0.63 -8.51 -26.55
N ALA A 276 1.83 -8.71 -27.10
CA ALA A 276 2.98 -7.86 -26.81
C ALA A 276 2.69 -6.39 -27.16
N SER A 277 2.13 -6.14 -28.36
CA SER A 277 1.70 -4.81 -28.80
C SER A 277 0.68 -4.19 -27.86
N HIS A 278 -0.31 -4.97 -27.41
CA HIS A 278 -1.31 -4.49 -26.46
C HIS A 278 -0.66 -3.98 -25.16
N TRP A 279 0.22 -4.77 -24.56
CA TRP A 279 0.81 -4.44 -23.27
C TRP A 279 1.88 -3.34 -23.36
N PHE A 280 2.79 -3.42 -24.33
CA PHE A 280 3.77 -2.36 -24.53
C PHE A 280 3.11 -1.03 -24.92
N GLY A 281 2.05 -1.05 -25.75
CA GLY A 281 1.32 0.16 -26.12
C GLY A 281 0.65 0.84 -24.91
N ARG A 282 0.07 0.06 -23.99
CA ARG A 282 -0.50 0.62 -22.74
C ARG A 282 0.58 1.22 -21.83
N ALA A 283 1.71 0.52 -21.68
CA ALA A 283 2.82 1.01 -20.88
C ALA A 283 3.49 2.24 -21.54
N ALA A 284 3.60 2.27 -22.86
CA ALA A 284 4.10 3.44 -23.58
C ALA A 284 3.17 4.65 -23.39
N ALA A 285 1.85 4.45 -23.48
CA ALA A 285 0.85 5.51 -23.30
C ALA A 285 0.82 6.11 -21.89
N GLY A 286 1.17 5.33 -20.85
CA GLY A 286 1.36 5.86 -19.50
C GLY A 286 2.76 6.43 -19.24
N GLY A 287 3.62 6.55 -20.27
CA GLY A 287 4.91 7.25 -20.19
C GLY A 287 6.12 6.37 -19.87
N ASP A 288 6.03 5.03 -19.96
CA ASP A 288 7.18 4.15 -19.79
C ASP A 288 8.09 4.17 -21.04
N PRO A 289 9.31 4.72 -20.96
CA PRO A 289 10.17 4.92 -22.13
C PRO A 289 10.67 3.60 -22.73
N GLU A 290 10.93 2.60 -21.90
CA GLU A 290 11.40 1.28 -22.34
C GLU A 290 10.30 0.55 -23.13
N SER A 291 9.05 0.60 -22.65
CA SER A 291 7.91 0.04 -23.39
C SER A 291 7.64 0.82 -24.67
N ALA A 292 7.77 2.14 -24.68
CA ALA A 292 7.65 2.95 -25.89
C ALA A 292 8.70 2.55 -26.95
N TYR A 293 9.96 2.33 -26.54
CA TYR A 293 11.01 1.81 -27.42
C TYR A 293 10.69 0.42 -27.96
N ASN A 294 10.33 -0.53 -27.09
CA ASN A 294 10.01 -1.90 -27.51
C ASN A 294 8.72 -1.96 -28.36
N TYR A 295 7.75 -1.09 -28.09
CA TYR A 295 6.55 -0.97 -28.90
C TYR A 295 6.87 -0.45 -30.30
N ALA A 296 7.74 0.56 -30.41
CA ALA A 296 8.19 1.09 -31.69
C ALA A 296 8.87 0.03 -32.56
N LEU A 297 9.78 -0.75 -31.96
CA LEU A 297 10.41 -1.88 -32.65
C LEU A 297 9.38 -2.88 -33.17
N LEU A 298 8.40 -3.23 -32.34
CA LEU A 298 7.36 -4.18 -32.69
C LEU A 298 6.46 -3.67 -33.83
N LEU A 299 6.07 -2.39 -33.79
CA LEU A 299 5.30 -1.73 -34.86
C LEU A 299 6.00 -1.80 -36.20
N ILE A 300 7.30 -1.55 -36.24
CA ILE A 300 8.08 -1.57 -37.49
C ILE A 300 8.29 -3.01 -37.97
N ALA A 301 8.79 -3.89 -37.08
CA ALA A 301 9.24 -5.22 -37.46
C ALA A 301 8.07 -6.17 -37.80
N GLU A 302 7.00 -6.15 -37.00
CA GLU A 302 5.90 -7.12 -37.11
C GLU A 302 4.70 -6.55 -37.87
N PHE A 303 4.45 -5.24 -37.75
CA PHE A 303 3.25 -4.60 -38.32
C PHE A 303 3.55 -3.71 -39.52
N GLY A 304 4.83 -3.45 -39.85
CA GLY A 304 5.23 -2.57 -40.94
C GLY A 304 4.82 -1.11 -40.75
N ASP A 305 4.44 -0.71 -39.54
CA ASP A 305 3.99 0.65 -39.22
C ASP A 305 5.19 1.54 -38.87
N LEU A 306 5.85 2.05 -39.92
CA LEU A 306 7.01 2.93 -39.77
C LEU A 306 6.65 4.25 -39.08
N ALA A 307 5.48 4.83 -39.38
CA ALA A 307 5.06 6.11 -38.82
C ALA A 307 4.76 6.00 -37.32
N GLY A 308 4.04 4.94 -36.92
CA GLY A 308 3.80 4.62 -35.50
C GLY A 308 5.10 4.31 -34.76
N GLY A 309 6.01 3.55 -35.38
CA GLY A 309 7.34 3.30 -34.83
C GLY A 309 8.14 4.57 -34.57
N GLN A 310 8.24 5.46 -35.56
CA GLN A 310 8.91 6.76 -35.40
C GLN A 310 8.27 7.63 -34.32
N HIS A 311 6.93 7.62 -34.22
CA HIS A 311 6.22 8.34 -33.17
C HIS A 311 6.65 7.88 -31.78
N TRP A 312 6.65 6.58 -31.52
CA TRP A 312 6.99 6.04 -30.20
C TRP A 312 8.49 6.09 -29.88
N PHE A 313 9.38 5.95 -30.86
CA PHE A 313 10.79 6.25 -30.65
C PHE A 313 11.01 7.70 -30.23
N ARG A 314 10.28 8.65 -30.85
CA ARG A 314 10.35 10.06 -30.46
C ARG A 314 9.87 10.28 -29.03
N GLN A 315 8.77 9.65 -28.61
CA GLN A 315 8.31 9.74 -27.22
C GLN A 315 9.33 9.16 -26.22
N ALA A 316 9.89 7.98 -26.52
CA ALA A 316 10.92 7.36 -25.68
C ALA A 316 12.20 8.23 -25.60
N ALA A 317 12.63 8.80 -26.74
CA ALA A 317 13.80 9.68 -26.82
C ALA A 317 13.60 10.98 -26.03
N LEU A 318 12.41 11.61 -26.12
CA LEU A 318 12.03 12.77 -25.32
C LEU A 318 12.02 12.46 -23.81
N ALA A 319 11.68 11.21 -23.45
CA ALA A 319 11.75 10.70 -22.08
C ALA A 319 13.16 10.25 -21.66
N GLY A 320 14.20 10.48 -22.48
CA GLY A 320 15.60 10.21 -22.15
C GLY A 320 16.12 8.84 -22.56
N HIS A 321 15.37 8.06 -23.35
CA HIS A 321 15.83 6.77 -23.84
C HIS A 321 16.84 6.92 -24.97
N ARG A 322 18.09 6.52 -24.71
CA ARG A 322 19.22 6.72 -25.62
C ARG A 322 19.10 5.92 -26.92
N GLU A 323 18.81 4.63 -26.83
CA GLU A 323 18.71 3.74 -27.99
C GLU A 323 17.57 4.20 -28.91
N ALA A 324 16.43 4.58 -28.35
CA ALA A 324 15.34 5.18 -29.11
C ALA A 324 15.77 6.44 -29.88
N ALA A 325 16.56 7.33 -29.27
CA ALA A 325 17.08 8.52 -29.95
C ALA A 325 18.00 8.17 -31.14
N VAL A 326 18.85 7.15 -30.96
CA VAL A 326 19.77 6.69 -32.03
C VAL A 326 19.00 6.03 -33.17
N GLU A 327 18.06 5.13 -32.87
CA GLU A 327 17.23 4.46 -33.88
C GLU A 327 16.36 5.47 -34.65
N LEU A 328 15.75 6.43 -33.95
CA LEU A 328 14.99 7.52 -34.58
C LEU A 328 15.87 8.36 -35.52
N GLY A 329 17.06 8.76 -35.06
CA GLY A 329 18.00 9.54 -35.88
C GLY A 329 18.45 8.79 -37.14
N GLY A 330 18.63 7.48 -37.05
CA GLY A 330 18.89 6.61 -38.19
C GLY A 330 17.73 6.59 -39.19
N LEU A 331 16.51 6.36 -38.70
CA LEU A 331 15.31 6.34 -39.53
C LEU A 331 15.04 7.69 -40.24
N LEU A 332 15.17 8.80 -39.51
CA LEU A 332 14.99 10.15 -40.07
C LEU A 332 16.07 10.50 -41.09
N SER A 333 17.30 10.02 -40.90
CA SER A 333 18.39 10.21 -41.88
C SER A 333 18.08 9.53 -43.21
N VAL A 334 17.51 8.31 -43.17
CA VAL A 334 17.08 7.59 -44.37
C VAL A 334 15.87 8.27 -45.02
N ALA A 335 14.97 8.85 -44.22
CA ALA A 335 13.81 9.60 -44.70
C ALA A 335 14.15 10.99 -45.30
N GLY A 336 15.40 11.44 -45.18
CA GLY A 336 15.85 12.75 -45.68
C GLY A 336 15.61 13.92 -44.70
N GLU A 337 15.16 13.64 -43.48
CA GLU A 337 14.90 14.62 -42.42
C GLU A 337 16.18 14.95 -41.63
N HIS A 338 17.22 15.40 -42.35
CA HIS A 338 18.58 15.56 -41.81
C HIS A 338 18.71 16.58 -40.68
N GLY A 339 17.75 17.51 -40.53
CA GLY A 339 17.72 18.49 -39.45
C GLY A 339 17.44 17.83 -38.11
N GLU A 340 16.27 17.21 -37.97
CA GLU A 340 15.88 16.50 -36.75
C GLU A 340 16.79 15.30 -36.48
N ALA A 341 17.21 14.58 -37.52
CA ALA A 341 18.16 13.47 -37.35
C ALA A 341 19.47 13.92 -36.67
N ARG A 342 19.99 15.10 -37.03
CA ARG A 342 21.22 15.63 -36.42
C ARG A 342 21.03 16.00 -34.96
N GLU A 343 19.86 16.49 -34.57
CA GLU A 343 19.55 16.84 -33.17
C GLU A 343 19.63 15.59 -32.28
N TRP A 344 18.97 14.51 -32.68
CA TRP A 344 19.00 13.25 -31.91
C TRP A 344 20.37 12.57 -31.88
N LEU A 345 21.15 12.68 -32.95
CA LEU A 345 22.46 12.02 -33.06
C LEU A 345 23.62 12.81 -32.42
N SER A 346 23.51 14.14 -32.32
CA SER A 346 24.62 15.00 -31.83
C SER A 346 24.72 15.10 -30.30
N GLY A 347 23.64 14.78 -29.58
CA GLY A 347 23.61 14.77 -28.13
C GLY A 347 22.51 13.84 -27.60
N PRO A 348 22.58 12.52 -27.86
CA PRO A 348 21.61 11.60 -27.30
C PRO A 348 21.63 11.72 -25.78
N PRO A 349 20.48 11.60 -25.10
CA PRO A 349 20.44 11.65 -23.65
C PRO A 349 21.50 10.69 -23.08
N PRO A 350 22.21 11.08 -22.00
CA PRO A 350 23.08 10.13 -21.32
C PRO A 350 22.24 8.88 -21.05
N PRO A 351 22.80 7.66 -21.20
CA PRO A 351 22.05 6.47 -20.87
C PRO A 351 21.45 6.71 -19.49
N ALA A 352 20.12 6.66 -19.37
CA ALA A 352 19.51 6.63 -18.06
C ALA A 352 20.25 5.50 -17.33
N CYS A 353 20.87 5.79 -16.19
CA CYS A 353 21.38 4.74 -15.31
C CYS A 353 20.14 3.97 -14.85
N GLY A 354 19.72 3.01 -15.67
CA GLY A 354 18.35 2.54 -15.69
C GLY A 354 18.21 1.41 -16.70
N ARG A 355 18.75 0.25 -16.31
CA ARG A 355 18.29 -1.08 -16.75
C ARG A 355 18.55 -1.46 -18.21
N HIS A 356 19.80 -1.40 -18.66
CA HIS A 356 20.23 -2.21 -19.82
C HIS A 356 20.74 -3.58 -19.40
N ARG A 357 20.17 -4.62 -20.03
CA ARG A 357 20.66 -6.02 -20.15
C ARG A 357 21.86 -6.37 -19.26
N GLY A 358 21.61 -6.56 -17.96
CA GLY A 358 22.67 -6.89 -17.01
C GLY A 358 22.13 -7.08 -15.62
N ARG A 359 21.74 -8.33 -15.30
CA ARG A 359 21.25 -8.85 -14.01
C ARG A 359 20.17 -7.98 -13.34
N SER A 360 18.94 -8.48 -13.34
CA SER A 360 17.95 -8.08 -12.33
C SER A 360 18.62 -8.07 -10.96
N ALA A 361 18.37 -7.04 -10.15
CA ALA A 361 18.76 -7.09 -8.75
C ALA A 361 18.32 -8.44 -8.15
N GLU A 362 19.11 -8.96 -7.21
CA GLU A 362 18.77 -10.23 -6.55
C GLU A 362 17.31 -10.14 -6.06
N PRO A 363 16.45 -11.11 -6.44
CA PRO A 363 15.01 -11.06 -6.12
C PRO A 363 14.74 -10.81 -4.63
N GLU A 364 15.63 -11.31 -3.76
CA GLU A 364 15.61 -11.14 -2.32
C GLU A 364 15.83 -9.68 -1.89
N LEU A 365 16.76 -8.95 -2.54
CA LEU A 365 16.99 -7.53 -2.28
C LEU A 365 15.81 -6.68 -2.73
N THR A 366 15.18 -7.06 -3.85
CA THR A 366 13.98 -6.38 -4.34
C THR A 366 12.81 -6.60 -3.37
N ALA A 367 12.64 -7.81 -2.84
CA ALA A 367 11.64 -8.08 -1.81
C ALA A 367 11.91 -7.30 -0.52
N ARG A 368 13.19 -7.18 -0.12
CA ARG A 368 13.59 -6.37 1.03
C ARG A 368 13.31 -4.88 0.82
N ALA A 369 13.58 -4.36 -0.37
CA ALA A 369 13.30 -2.97 -0.74
C ALA A 369 11.80 -2.66 -0.70
N GLU A 370 10.94 -3.55 -1.22
CA GLU A 370 9.49 -3.38 -1.15
C GLU A 370 8.96 -3.38 0.29
N LEU A 371 9.47 -4.27 1.16
CA LEU A 371 9.10 -4.25 2.58
C LEU A 371 9.52 -2.95 3.27
N ALA A 372 10.72 -2.43 2.98
CA ALA A 372 11.19 -1.16 3.55
C ALA A 372 10.38 0.03 3.02
N ALA A 373 10.04 0.07 1.74
CA ALA A 373 9.16 1.08 1.16
C ALA A 373 7.75 1.05 1.80
N ALA A 374 7.19 -0.14 1.99
CA ALA A 374 5.90 -0.31 2.65
C ALA A 374 5.94 0.12 4.13
N ALA A 375 6.99 -0.26 4.86
CA ALA A 375 7.17 0.11 6.27
C ALA A 375 7.29 1.64 6.45
N THR A 376 7.97 2.33 5.54
CA THR A 376 8.13 3.79 5.59
C THR A 376 6.89 4.56 5.13
N GLY A 377 6.08 4.00 4.21
CA GLY A 377 4.89 4.65 3.67
C GLY A 377 3.59 4.48 4.48
N ARG A 378 3.55 3.57 5.46
CA ARG A 378 2.31 3.10 6.09
C ARG A 378 1.46 4.21 6.76
N ARG A 379 2.04 5.31 7.25
CA ARG A 379 1.34 6.30 8.12
C ARG A 379 1.73 7.74 7.83
N GLY A 380 1.46 8.18 6.60
CA GLY A 380 1.75 9.55 6.17
C GLY A 380 3.25 9.84 5.95
N GLY A 381 4.12 8.85 6.17
CA GLY A 381 5.50 8.88 5.72
C GLY A 381 5.56 8.85 4.19
N VAL A 382 6.54 9.55 3.62
CA VAL A 382 6.79 9.47 2.19
C VAL A 382 7.42 8.10 1.91
N PRO A 383 6.75 7.21 1.15
CA PRO A 383 7.32 5.91 0.83
C PRO A 383 8.63 6.12 0.08
N LEU A 384 9.64 5.36 0.47
CA LEU A 384 10.91 5.35 -0.25
C LEU A 384 10.74 4.63 -1.59
N ASP A 385 11.44 5.14 -2.61
CA ASP A 385 11.41 4.52 -3.93
C ASP A 385 12.09 3.14 -3.91
N VAL A 386 11.36 2.13 -4.39
CA VAL A 386 11.81 0.73 -4.37
C VAL A 386 13.05 0.53 -5.25
N ALA A 387 13.15 1.24 -6.37
CA ALA A 387 14.30 1.11 -7.27
C ALA A 387 15.55 1.74 -6.64
N ASP A 388 15.43 2.91 -6.00
CA ASP A 388 16.52 3.55 -5.27
C ASP A 388 17.01 2.67 -4.11
N LEU A 389 16.09 2.11 -3.31
CA LEU A 389 16.42 1.17 -2.24
C LEU A 389 17.13 -0.08 -2.77
N THR A 390 16.62 -0.65 -3.86
CA THR A 390 17.22 -1.82 -4.52
C THR A 390 18.62 -1.49 -5.04
N GLU A 391 18.83 -0.30 -5.60
CA GLU A 391 20.13 0.17 -6.07
C GLU A 391 21.12 0.31 -4.91
N VAL A 392 20.70 0.89 -3.78
CA VAL A 392 21.54 1.01 -2.58
C VAL A 392 21.94 -0.37 -2.06
N LEU A 393 20.98 -1.29 -1.91
CA LEU A 393 21.22 -2.66 -1.45
C LEU A 393 22.21 -3.40 -2.37
N GLY A 394 21.94 -3.39 -3.68
CA GLY A 394 22.73 -4.12 -4.67
C GLY A 394 24.08 -3.48 -4.99
N THR A 395 24.25 -2.17 -4.80
CA THR A 395 25.53 -1.50 -5.05
C THR A 395 26.64 -2.08 -4.19
N TRP A 396 26.37 -2.28 -2.92
CA TRP A 396 27.37 -2.81 -1.99
C TRP A 396 27.92 -4.17 -2.46
N ASP A 397 27.03 -5.08 -2.87
CA ASP A 397 27.43 -6.42 -3.31
C ASP A 397 28.24 -6.36 -4.61
N VAL A 398 27.93 -5.42 -5.50
CA VAL A 398 28.70 -5.20 -6.74
C VAL A 398 30.10 -4.66 -6.45
N VAL A 399 30.20 -3.60 -5.63
CA VAL A 399 31.50 -2.93 -5.40
C VAL A 399 32.42 -3.75 -4.50
N THR A 400 31.86 -4.64 -3.67
CA THR A 400 32.64 -5.51 -2.78
C THR A 400 32.93 -6.89 -3.36
N ARG A 401 32.30 -7.29 -4.48
CA ARG A 401 32.54 -8.60 -5.13
C ARG A 401 34.02 -8.95 -5.38
N PRO A 402 34.91 -8.01 -5.75
CA PRO A 402 36.33 -8.33 -5.97
C PRO A 402 37.11 -8.67 -4.69
N LEU A 403 36.55 -8.38 -3.51
CA LEU A 403 37.20 -8.63 -2.22
C LEU A 403 37.17 -10.12 -1.90
N HIS A 404 38.34 -10.65 -1.54
CA HIS A 404 38.48 -12.02 -1.04
C HIS A 404 38.34 -12.08 0.48
N ASP A 405 38.67 -10.97 1.16
CA ASP A 405 38.47 -10.78 2.60
C ASP A 405 37.56 -9.57 2.82
N HIS A 406 36.52 -9.77 3.63
CA HIS A 406 35.51 -8.77 3.95
C HIS A 406 35.73 -8.10 5.32
N SER A 407 36.83 -8.39 6.02
CA SER A 407 37.16 -7.80 7.32
C SER A 407 37.38 -6.28 7.26
N GLU A 408 37.97 -5.76 6.17
CA GLU A 408 38.32 -4.34 6.00
C GLU A 408 37.69 -3.69 4.76
N VAL A 409 36.44 -4.05 4.45
CA VAL A 409 35.71 -3.56 3.25
C VAL A 409 35.74 -2.03 3.12
N ILE A 410 35.51 -1.31 4.22
CA ILE A 410 35.44 0.15 4.22
C ILE A 410 36.80 0.75 3.84
N GLY A 411 37.89 0.30 4.46
CA GLY A 411 39.24 0.78 4.16
C GLY A 411 39.64 0.53 2.71
N TRP A 412 39.34 -0.67 2.19
CA TRP A 412 39.58 -1.01 0.80
C TRP A 412 38.79 -0.12 -0.18
N LEU A 413 37.51 0.15 0.12
CA LEU A 413 36.68 1.03 -0.71
C LEU A 413 37.22 2.46 -0.71
N VAL A 414 37.66 2.99 0.44
CA VAL A 414 38.27 4.31 0.56
C VAL A 414 39.53 4.40 -0.30
N GLU A 415 40.43 3.43 -0.18
CA GLU A 415 41.71 3.43 -0.91
C GLU A 415 41.50 3.39 -2.43
N ARG A 416 40.56 2.55 -2.90
CA ARG A 416 40.35 2.33 -4.34
C ARG A 416 39.49 3.39 -5.02
N SER A 417 38.54 3.98 -4.31
CA SER A 417 37.63 4.96 -4.87
C SER A 417 38.03 6.41 -4.56
N GLY A 418 38.80 6.64 -3.49
CA GLY A 418 39.04 7.98 -2.96
C GLY A 418 37.77 8.68 -2.46
N VAL A 419 36.69 7.95 -2.21
CA VAL A 419 35.50 8.45 -1.54
C VAL A 419 35.79 8.55 -0.04
N HIS A 420 35.29 9.61 0.60
CA HIS A 420 35.53 9.85 2.01
C HIS A 420 34.96 8.72 2.88
N VAL A 421 35.71 8.30 3.91
CA VAL A 421 35.35 7.18 4.79
C VAL A 421 33.95 7.30 5.40
N SER A 422 33.59 8.49 5.88
CA SER A 422 32.27 8.74 6.49
C SER A 422 31.09 8.52 5.53
N ALA A 423 31.28 8.76 4.23
CA ALA A 423 30.23 8.53 3.24
C ALA A 423 30.01 7.03 3.00
N ILE A 424 31.08 6.24 3.00
CA ILE A 424 31.03 4.77 2.87
C ILE A 424 30.44 4.15 4.14
N GLU A 425 30.82 4.64 5.33
CA GLU A 425 30.22 4.24 6.61
C GLU A 425 28.73 4.53 6.66
N HIS A 426 28.30 5.71 6.19
CA HIS A 426 26.88 6.06 6.14
C HIS A 426 26.09 5.15 5.19
N LEU A 427 26.63 4.86 4.00
CA LEU A 427 26.05 3.87 3.08
C LEU A 427 25.96 2.48 3.73
N ALA A 428 27.00 2.03 4.42
CA ALA A 428 27.03 0.75 5.11
C ALA A 428 25.97 0.67 6.21
N SER A 429 25.83 1.75 6.98
CA SER A 429 24.85 1.88 8.06
C SER A 429 23.41 1.78 7.53
N VAL A 430 23.07 2.59 6.53
CA VAL A 430 21.72 2.56 5.91
C VAL A 430 21.43 1.20 5.30
N ARG A 431 22.38 0.60 4.58
CA ARG A 431 22.24 -0.78 4.08
C ARG A 431 22.01 -1.77 5.22
N GLY A 432 22.73 -1.63 6.33
CA GLY A 432 22.56 -2.45 7.53
C GLY A 432 21.13 -2.39 8.06
N THR A 433 20.56 -1.19 8.18
CA THR A 433 19.16 -0.98 8.59
C THR A 433 18.17 -1.62 7.63
N LEU A 434 18.40 -1.46 6.31
CA LEU A 434 17.53 -2.06 5.30
C LEU A 434 17.54 -3.60 5.34
N LEU A 435 18.68 -4.22 5.63
CA LEU A 435 18.81 -5.68 5.73
C LEU A 435 18.39 -6.24 7.08
N ARG A 436 18.55 -5.47 8.16
CA ARG A 436 18.22 -5.83 9.54
C ARG A 436 17.35 -4.73 10.16
N PRO A 437 16.05 -4.76 9.89
CA PRO A 437 15.08 -3.87 10.54
C PRO A 437 15.23 -3.89 12.07
N GLY A 438 14.93 -2.77 12.72
CA GLY A 438 15.10 -2.62 14.18
C GLY A 438 16.51 -2.26 14.64
N SER A 439 17.53 -2.39 13.79
CA SER A 439 18.90 -1.99 14.14
C SER A 439 19.09 -0.48 14.26
N ALA A 440 18.31 0.31 13.51
CA ALA A 440 18.25 1.77 13.57
C ALA A 440 16.90 2.25 12.99
N PRO A 441 16.53 3.54 13.14
CA PRO A 441 15.38 4.11 12.46
C PRO A 441 15.51 3.99 10.94
N TRP A 442 14.38 3.84 10.24
CA TRP A 442 14.36 3.85 8.78
C TRP A 442 14.93 5.16 8.21
N PRO A 443 15.67 5.12 7.08
CA PRO A 443 16.25 6.31 6.50
C PRO A 443 15.15 7.25 5.97
N SER A 444 15.35 8.55 6.14
CA SER A 444 14.53 9.56 5.50
C SER A 444 14.77 9.61 3.98
N PRO A 445 13.83 10.19 3.19
CA PRO A 445 14.06 10.40 1.76
C PRO A 445 15.32 11.23 1.45
N GLY A 446 15.70 12.15 2.35
CA GLY A 446 16.91 12.95 2.22
C GLY A 446 18.19 12.14 2.41
N GLU A 447 18.23 11.29 3.44
CA GLU A 447 19.33 10.37 3.69
C GLU A 447 19.47 9.36 2.55
N LEU A 448 18.35 8.81 2.06
CA LEU A 448 18.37 7.88 0.92
C LEU A 448 18.99 8.52 -0.33
N ARG A 449 18.59 9.76 -0.68
CA ARG A 449 19.20 10.48 -1.81
C ARG A 449 20.71 10.67 -1.65
N HIS A 450 21.17 10.99 -0.45
CA HIS A 450 22.60 11.17 -0.19
C HIS A 450 23.37 9.85 -0.32
N VAL A 451 22.86 8.77 0.28
CA VAL A 451 23.46 7.44 0.21
C VAL A 451 23.45 6.90 -1.21
N LEU A 452 22.40 7.14 -1.98
CA LEU A 452 22.30 6.78 -3.39
C LEU A 452 23.34 7.53 -4.25
N ALA A 453 23.57 8.81 -3.99
CA ALA A 453 24.62 9.57 -4.67
C ALA A 453 26.01 8.97 -4.38
N THR A 454 26.28 8.60 -3.14
CA THR A 454 27.52 7.90 -2.74
C THR A 454 27.64 6.54 -3.43
N ALA A 455 26.57 5.74 -3.47
CA ALA A 455 26.53 4.46 -4.15
C ALA A 455 26.87 4.59 -5.65
N ARG A 456 26.28 5.58 -6.33
CA ARG A 456 26.54 5.88 -7.74
C ARG A 456 27.97 6.39 -7.99
N ASP A 457 28.52 7.21 -7.08
CA ASP A 457 29.91 7.66 -7.17
C ASP A 457 30.90 6.49 -7.01
N LEU A 458 30.66 5.60 -6.04
CA LEU A 458 31.46 4.39 -5.86
C LEU A 458 31.48 3.50 -7.11
N ARG A 459 30.31 3.22 -7.70
CA ARG A 459 30.22 2.44 -8.95
C ARG A 459 31.04 3.08 -10.07
N ARG A 460 30.88 4.40 -10.26
CA ARG A 460 31.61 5.16 -11.28
C ARG A 460 33.12 5.07 -11.10
N ARG A 461 33.62 5.33 -9.90
CA ARG A 461 35.07 5.38 -9.63
C ARG A 461 35.74 4.01 -9.69
N LEU A 462 35.01 2.96 -9.32
CA LEU A 462 35.50 1.59 -9.40
C LEU A 462 35.29 0.95 -10.79
N GLY A 463 34.72 1.69 -11.75
CA GLY A 463 34.46 1.19 -13.11
C GLY A 463 33.42 0.07 -13.16
N MET A 464 32.55 -0.02 -12.15
CA MET A 464 31.48 -1.02 -12.07
C MET A 464 30.24 -0.47 -12.77
N ARG A 465 29.70 -1.24 -13.72
CA ARG A 465 28.43 -0.93 -14.38
C ARG A 465 27.27 -1.60 -13.65
#